data_AF-A0A1C6R7D7-F1
#
_entry.id   AF-A0A1C6R7D7-F1
#
_cell.length_a   1.000
_cell.length_b   1.000
_cell.length_c   1.000
_cell.angle_alpha   90.00
_cell.angle_beta   90.00
_cell.angle_gamma   90.00
#
_symmetry.space_group_name_H-M   'P 1'
#
loop_
_entity.id
_entity.type
_entity.pdbx_description
1 polymer ?
#
loop_
_entity_poly.entity_id
_entity_poly.type
_entity_poly.pdbx_seq_one_letter_code
_entity_poly.pdbx_strand_id
1 'polypeptide(L)'
;MDSIADLSPADRDRYTRMDTLTITPYPTGPEYGCEPAARQVAEAVCRLYGGNAWRAEHKSPAWPHPENELHSELTITINNVRTIVHRHTVPAHTGRDLFALTVDGRAVPAHLPPHALPHQPATIVANLWRDLHQVAPTDCDSLGCPDVPTILTYGAALCPTHAQRYATTGHI
;
A
#
# COMPACT_ATOMS: atom_id res chain seq x y z
N MET A 1 5.74 27.43 -12.18
CA MET A 1 6.40 26.16 -12.56
C MET A 1 6.39 26.13 -14.06
N ASP A 2 7.55 25.97 -14.68
CA ASP A 2 7.65 25.82 -16.13
C ASP A 2 7.01 24.50 -16.56
N SER A 3 6.35 24.46 -17.71
CA SER A 3 5.76 23.22 -18.23
C SER A 3 6.86 22.21 -18.56
N ILE A 4 6.60 20.91 -18.34
CA ILE A 4 7.51 19.84 -18.74
C ILE A 4 7.69 19.80 -20.27
N ALA A 5 6.70 20.30 -21.00
CA ALA A 5 6.79 20.46 -22.45
C ALA A 5 7.90 21.46 -22.85
N ASP A 6 8.22 22.42 -21.99
CA ASP A 6 9.20 23.48 -22.23
C ASP A 6 10.61 23.13 -21.73
N LEU A 7 10.75 22.01 -21.01
CA LEU A 7 12.03 21.52 -20.52
C LEU A 7 12.88 20.93 -21.65
N SER A 8 14.21 21.05 -21.48
CA SER A 8 15.16 20.34 -22.34
C SER A 8 14.93 18.82 -22.25
N PRO A 9 15.32 18.03 -23.27
CA PRO A 9 15.19 16.57 -23.22
C PRO A 9 15.87 15.93 -22.00
N ALA A 10 17.03 16.45 -21.58
CA ALA A 10 17.77 15.94 -20.42
C ALA A 10 17.05 16.25 -19.10
N ASP A 11 16.46 17.45 -18.99
CA ASP A 11 15.65 17.80 -17.83
C ASP A 11 14.37 16.97 -17.81
N ARG A 12 13.67 16.86 -18.95
CA ARG A 12 12.46 16.04 -19.07
C ARG A 12 12.72 14.61 -18.59
N ASP A 13 13.78 13.96 -19.08
CA ASP A 13 14.18 12.62 -18.65
C ASP A 13 14.42 12.57 -17.14
N ARG A 14 15.17 13.53 -16.59
CA ARG A 14 15.39 13.64 -15.13
C ARG A 14 14.08 13.77 -14.34
N TYR A 15 13.10 14.53 -14.81
CA TYR A 15 11.81 14.74 -14.13
C TYR A 15 10.82 13.58 -14.33
N THR A 16 10.92 12.83 -15.43
CA THR A 16 10.06 11.67 -15.71
C THR A 16 10.67 10.34 -15.30
N ARG A 17 11.93 10.31 -14.84
CA ARG A 17 12.61 9.08 -14.46
C ARG A 17 11.88 8.37 -13.33
N MET A 18 11.82 7.05 -13.44
CA MET A 18 11.35 6.18 -12.39
C MET A 18 12.53 5.65 -11.58
N ASP A 19 12.54 5.94 -10.29
CA ASP A 19 13.49 5.36 -9.35
C ASP A 19 12.94 4.05 -8.81
N THR A 20 13.83 3.12 -8.49
CA THR A 20 13.49 1.84 -7.85
C THR A 20 14.30 1.70 -6.59
N LEU A 21 13.61 1.53 -5.46
CA LEU A 21 14.18 1.35 -4.14
C LEU A 21 13.97 -0.10 -3.71
N THR A 22 15.05 -0.80 -3.41
CA THR A 22 14.96 -2.12 -2.77
C THR A 22 14.71 -1.95 -1.28
N ILE A 23 13.60 -2.49 -0.80
CA ILE A 23 13.20 -2.44 0.61
C ILE A 23 13.67 -3.71 1.29
N THR A 24 14.51 -3.57 2.32
CA THR A 24 15.05 -4.68 3.11
C THR A 24 14.39 -4.76 4.49
N PRO A 25 14.33 -5.96 5.11
CA PRO A 25 13.85 -6.10 6.50
C PRO A 25 14.71 -5.37 7.52
N TYR A 26 16.01 -5.28 7.27
CA TYR A 26 16.98 -4.59 8.13
C TYR A 26 17.62 -3.48 7.30
N PRO A 27 17.24 -2.20 7.50
CA PRO A 27 17.86 -1.09 6.79
C PRO A 27 19.34 -1.01 7.17
N THR A 28 20.20 -0.77 6.18
CA THR A 28 21.65 -0.62 6.38
C THR A 28 22.06 0.85 6.59
N GLY A 29 21.11 1.77 6.62
CA GLY A 29 21.33 3.22 6.76
C GLY A 29 20.03 3.98 7.05
N PRO A 30 20.07 5.33 7.08
CA PRO A 30 18.88 6.16 7.23
C PRO A 30 17.91 5.92 6.08
N GLU A 31 16.62 5.93 6.39
CA GLU A 31 15.55 5.78 5.41
C GLU A 31 14.86 7.10 5.15
N TYR A 32 14.34 7.27 3.94
CA TYR A 32 13.64 8.46 3.51
C TYR A 32 12.37 8.13 2.73
N GLY A 33 11.46 9.11 2.69
CA GLY A 33 10.24 9.01 1.89
C GLY A 33 9.36 7.82 2.27
N CYS A 34 9.14 6.91 1.31
CA CYS A 34 8.21 5.80 1.42
C CYS A 34 8.82 4.50 1.99
N GLU A 35 10.15 4.43 2.18
CA GLU A 35 10.82 3.19 2.58
C GLU A 35 10.29 2.58 3.90
N PRO A 36 10.09 3.36 4.98
CA PRO A 36 9.61 2.80 6.25
C PRO A 36 8.19 2.25 6.14
N ALA A 37 7.32 2.96 5.41
CA ALA A 37 5.94 2.55 5.18
C ALA A 37 5.88 1.29 4.31
N ALA A 38 6.68 1.22 3.24
CA ALA A 38 6.78 0.06 2.38
C ALA A 38 7.29 -1.17 3.15
N ARG A 39 8.28 -1.01 4.05
CA ARG A 39 8.73 -2.10 4.93
C ARG A 39 7.60 -2.58 5.83
N GLN A 40 6.90 -1.68 6.51
CA GLN A 40 5.79 -2.05 7.40
C GLN A 40 4.72 -2.86 6.68
N VAL A 41 4.35 -2.45 5.45
CA VAL A 41 3.43 -3.22 4.62
C VAL A 41 4.02 -4.59 4.28
N ALA A 42 5.27 -4.66 3.81
CA ALA A 42 5.90 -5.92 3.41
C ALA A 42 6.01 -6.92 4.57
N GLU A 43 6.37 -6.46 5.77
CA GLU A 43 6.41 -7.29 6.98
C GLU A 43 5.02 -7.80 7.37
N ALA A 44 4.02 -6.93 7.38
CA ALA A 44 2.66 -7.31 7.74
C ALA A 44 2.06 -8.29 6.73
N VAL A 45 2.28 -8.05 5.44
CA VAL A 45 1.87 -8.93 4.34
C VAL A 45 2.58 -10.28 4.41
N CYS A 46 3.88 -10.31 4.73
CA CYS A 46 4.61 -11.55 4.98
C CYS A 46 3.96 -12.37 6.10
N ARG A 47 3.65 -11.75 7.25
CA ARG A 47 2.99 -12.42 8.37
C ARG A 47 1.58 -12.91 8.01
N LEU A 48 0.81 -12.09 7.29
CA LEU A 48 -0.55 -12.40 6.85
C LEU A 48 -0.61 -13.69 6.03
N TYR A 49 0.33 -13.89 5.11
CA TYR A 49 0.39 -15.09 4.27
C TYR A 49 1.24 -16.22 4.88
N GLY A 50 1.58 -16.16 6.17
CA GLY A 50 2.38 -17.18 6.85
C GLY A 50 3.82 -17.31 6.32
N GLY A 51 4.33 -16.24 5.70
CA GLY A 51 5.69 -16.18 5.18
C GLY A 51 6.73 -16.01 6.27
N ASN A 52 7.95 -16.47 6.00
CA ASN A 52 9.11 -16.29 6.87
C ASN A 52 10.22 -15.43 6.24
N ALA A 53 10.11 -15.14 4.94
CA ALA A 53 11.00 -14.25 4.23
C ALA A 53 10.21 -13.42 3.22
N TRP A 54 10.63 -12.17 3.02
CA TRP A 54 10.07 -11.29 2.01
C TRP A 54 11.15 -10.42 1.37
N ARG A 55 10.86 -9.95 0.16
CA ARG A 55 11.60 -8.90 -0.55
C ARG A 55 10.60 -7.90 -1.07
N ALA A 56 10.94 -6.62 -1.05
CA ALA A 56 10.08 -5.62 -1.66
C ALA A 56 10.87 -4.61 -2.49
N GLU A 57 10.21 -4.10 -3.52
CA GLU A 57 10.72 -3.05 -4.39
C GLU A 57 9.65 -1.98 -4.50
N HIS A 58 10.05 -0.73 -4.31
CA HIS A 58 9.19 0.41 -4.55
C HIS A 58 9.69 1.20 -5.75
N LYS A 59 8.88 1.25 -6.80
CA LYS A 59 9.14 2.05 -7.99
C LYS A 59 8.29 3.31 -7.93
N SER A 60 8.92 4.49 -8.04
CA SER A 60 8.20 5.77 -8.00
C SER A 60 8.89 6.81 -8.87
N PRO A 61 8.17 7.83 -9.37
CA PRO A 61 8.78 8.93 -10.09
C PRO A 61 9.75 9.69 -9.17
N ALA A 62 10.91 10.07 -9.71
CA ALA A 62 11.89 10.88 -8.99
C ALA A 62 11.34 12.28 -8.65
N TRP A 63 10.44 12.81 -9.49
CA TRP A 63 9.79 14.08 -9.27
C TRP A 63 8.32 14.07 -9.75
N PRO A 64 7.32 14.13 -8.85
CA PRO A 64 5.92 14.18 -9.25
C PRO A 64 5.60 15.54 -9.91
N HIS A 65 4.93 15.52 -11.07
CA HIS A 65 4.49 16.73 -11.76
C HIS A 65 3.05 16.57 -12.31
N PRO A 66 2.17 17.59 -12.22
CA PRO A 66 0.78 17.48 -12.65
C PRO A 66 0.56 17.15 -14.14
N GLU A 67 1.55 17.45 -14.98
CA GLU A 67 1.52 17.24 -16.43
C GLU A 67 1.95 15.82 -16.84
N ASN A 68 2.47 15.03 -15.91
CA ASN A 68 2.88 13.66 -16.18
C ASN A 68 1.88 12.68 -15.56
N GLU A 69 1.61 11.60 -16.29
CA GLU A 69 1.06 10.42 -15.66
C GLU A 69 2.12 9.83 -14.73
N LEU A 70 1.79 9.72 -13.45
CA LEU A 70 2.69 9.17 -12.44
C LEU A 70 2.22 7.76 -12.13
N HIS A 71 3.16 6.82 -12.14
CA HIS A 71 2.95 5.47 -11.64
C HIS A 71 3.86 5.25 -10.45
N SER A 72 3.30 4.85 -9.32
CA SER A 72 4.08 4.30 -8.20
C SER A 72 3.64 2.86 -7.98
N GLU A 73 4.59 1.97 -7.72
CA GLU A 73 4.34 0.55 -7.57
C GLU A 73 5.16 -0.01 -6.41
N LEU A 74 4.49 -0.62 -5.45
CA LEU A 74 5.10 -1.44 -4.41
C LEU A 74 4.89 -2.91 -4.76
N THR A 75 5.98 -3.61 -5.04
CA THR A 75 5.99 -5.05 -5.30
C THR A 75 6.59 -5.77 -4.09
N ILE A 76 5.86 -6.72 -3.51
CA ILE A 76 6.28 -7.52 -2.36
C ILE A 76 6.25 -8.98 -2.79
N THR A 77 7.39 -9.67 -2.63
CA THR A 77 7.50 -11.11 -2.87
C THR A 77 7.72 -11.83 -1.55
N ILE A 78 6.84 -12.78 -1.23
CA ILE A 78 6.88 -13.61 -0.03
C ILE A 78 7.41 -14.99 -0.38
N ASN A 79 8.43 -15.47 0.36
CA ASN A 79 9.05 -16.79 0.21
C ASN A 79 9.43 -17.16 -1.24
N ASN A 80 9.63 -16.18 -2.13
CA ASN A 80 9.84 -16.35 -3.58
C ASN A 80 8.70 -17.07 -4.33
N VAL A 81 7.49 -17.13 -3.77
CA VAL A 81 6.36 -17.87 -4.36
C VAL A 81 5.10 -17.05 -4.53
N ARG A 82 4.93 -15.99 -3.74
CA ARG A 82 3.74 -15.14 -3.78
C ARG A 82 4.14 -13.71 -4.03
N THR A 83 3.48 -13.05 -4.97
CA THR A 83 3.76 -11.67 -5.34
C THR A 83 2.53 -10.81 -5.12
N ILE A 84 2.71 -9.74 -4.36
CA ILE A 84 1.69 -8.72 -4.09
C ILE A 84 2.15 -7.44 -4.78
N VAL A 85 1.28 -6.82 -5.56
CA VAL A 85 1.58 -5.55 -6.22
C VAL A 85 0.51 -4.54 -5.85
N HIS A 86 0.93 -3.44 -5.21
CA HIS A 86 0.09 -2.26 -5.00
C HIS A 86 0.55 -1.15 -5.94
N ARG A 87 -0.34 -0.69 -6.82
CA ARG A 87 -0.08 0.37 -7.79
C ARG A 87 -0.93 1.59 -7.49
N HIS A 88 -0.29 2.74 -7.50
CA HIS A 88 -0.90 4.06 -7.47
C HIS A 88 -0.62 4.74 -8.81
N THR A 89 -1.66 5.21 -9.48
CA THR A 89 -1.54 5.97 -10.73
C THR A 89 -2.24 7.29 -10.59
N VAL A 90 -1.54 8.38 -10.92
CA VAL A 90 -2.10 9.73 -10.97
C VAL A 90 -2.08 10.15 -12.44
N PRO A 91 -3.20 10.04 -13.18
CA PRO A 91 -3.26 10.43 -14.57
C PRO A 91 -3.10 11.95 -14.71
N ALA A 92 -2.33 12.36 -15.72
CA ALA A 92 -2.01 13.76 -15.98
C ALA A 92 -3.28 14.63 -16.04
N HIS A 93 -3.24 15.79 -15.39
CA HIS A 93 -4.32 16.80 -15.40
C HIS A 93 -5.69 16.36 -14.86
N THR A 94 -5.82 15.16 -14.29
CA THR A 94 -7.13 14.68 -13.82
C THR A 94 -7.39 14.98 -12.34
N GLY A 95 -6.33 15.13 -11.54
CA GLY A 95 -6.44 15.23 -10.08
C GLY A 95 -7.10 14.00 -9.43
N ARG A 96 -7.19 12.88 -10.16
CA ARG A 96 -7.78 11.63 -9.68
C ARG A 96 -6.68 10.62 -9.43
N ASP A 97 -6.76 9.94 -8.31
CA ASP A 97 -5.84 8.88 -7.98
C ASP A 97 -6.50 7.52 -8.24
N LEU A 98 -5.81 6.66 -8.97
CA LEU A 98 -6.22 5.29 -9.25
C LEU A 98 -5.34 4.35 -8.43
N PHE A 99 -5.97 3.40 -7.76
CA PHE A 99 -5.28 2.39 -6.95
C PHE A 99 -5.66 1.00 -7.41
N ALA A 100 -4.67 0.13 -7.53
CA ALA A 100 -4.86 -1.28 -7.82
C ALA A 100 -4.04 -2.12 -6.86
N LEU A 101 -4.61 -3.25 -6.44
CA LEU A 101 -3.95 -4.23 -5.60
C LEU A 101 -4.12 -5.60 -6.23
N THR A 102 -3.03 -6.35 -6.37
CA THR A 102 -3.07 -7.70 -6.93
C THR A 102 -2.27 -8.68 -6.08
N VAL A 103 -2.70 -9.94 -6.11
CA VAL A 103 -2.00 -11.09 -5.53
C VAL A 103 -1.82 -12.12 -6.64
N ASP A 104 -0.57 -12.43 -6.98
CA ASP A 104 -0.20 -13.35 -8.07
C ASP A 104 -0.88 -12.96 -9.40
N GLY A 105 -1.03 -11.66 -9.66
CA GLY A 105 -1.69 -11.10 -10.83
C GLY A 105 -3.23 -11.07 -10.76
N ARG A 106 -3.86 -11.70 -9.76
CA ARG A 106 -5.31 -11.59 -9.52
C ARG A 106 -5.61 -10.27 -8.83
N ALA A 107 -6.57 -9.53 -9.37
CA ALA A 107 -7.07 -8.31 -8.72
C ALA A 107 -7.72 -8.63 -7.37
N VAL A 108 -7.33 -7.86 -6.35
CA VAL A 108 -7.98 -7.83 -5.05
C VAL A 108 -9.05 -6.73 -5.10
N PRO A 109 -10.33 -7.06 -4.91
CA PRO A 109 -11.38 -6.05 -4.88
C PRO A 109 -11.12 -5.02 -3.77
N ALA A 110 -11.48 -3.77 -4.02
CA ALA A 110 -11.36 -2.72 -3.01
C ALA A 110 -12.48 -2.88 -1.97
N HIS A 111 -12.18 -3.52 -0.84
CA HIS A 111 -13.06 -3.60 0.33
C HIS A 111 -12.79 -2.44 1.28
N LEU A 112 -12.90 -1.22 0.75
CA LEU A 112 -12.55 -0.01 1.47
C LEU A 112 -13.79 0.69 2.03
N PRO A 113 -13.77 1.09 3.30
CA PRO A 113 -14.86 1.89 3.86
C PRO A 113 -14.86 3.30 3.23
N PRO A 114 -15.99 4.02 3.31
CA PRO A 114 -16.07 5.40 2.89
C PRO A 114 -14.94 6.23 3.54
N HIS A 115 -14.26 7.05 2.72
CA HIS A 115 -13.15 7.93 3.14
C HIS A 115 -11.84 7.24 3.53
N ALA A 116 -11.70 5.91 3.38
CA ALA A 116 -10.39 5.28 3.49
C ALA A 116 -9.46 5.78 2.38
N LEU A 117 -8.21 6.04 2.75
CA LEU A 117 -7.15 6.39 1.80
C LEU A 117 -6.45 5.10 1.34
N PRO A 118 -6.60 4.68 0.06
CA PRO A 118 -6.14 3.36 -0.39
C PRO A 118 -4.63 3.15 -0.29
N HIS A 119 -3.85 4.23 -0.26
CA HIS A 119 -2.39 4.21 -0.15
C HIS A 119 -1.87 4.08 1.29
N GLN A 120 -2.75 4.18 2.31
CA GLN A 120 -2.32 4.02 3.71
C GLN A 120 -1.85 2.57 3.93
N PRO A 121 -0.69 2.35 4.59
CA PRO A 121 -0.18 1.01 4.89
C PRO A 121 -1.21 0.07 5.52
N ALA A 122 -1.92 0.56 6.53
CA ALA A 122 -2.96 -0.21 7.24
C ALA A 122 -4.11 -0.63 6.31
N THR A 123 -4.48 0.25 5.36
CA THR A 123 -5.56 -0.01 4.41
C THR A 123 -5.18 -1.08 3.39
N ILE A 124 -3.94 -1.09 2.91
CA ILE A 124 -3.42 -2.13 2.01
C ILE A 124 -3.47 -3.50 2.70
N VAL A 125 -2.94 -3.60 3.91
CA VAL A 125 -2.89 -4.85 4.68
C VAL A 125 -4.29 -5.34 5.03
N ALA A 126 -5.17 -4.45 5.48
CA ALA A 126 -6.54 -4.80 5.82
C ALA A 126 -7.33 -5.29 4.59
N ASN A 127 -7.10 -4.71 3.41
CA ASN A 127 -7.76 -5.17 2.18
C ASN A 127 -7.31 -6.58 1.78
N LEU A 128 -6.02 -6.90 1.94
CA LEU A 128 -5.49 -8.25 1.70
C LEU A 128 -6.04 -9.27 2.70
N TRP A 129 -6.16 -8.90 3.98
CA TRP A 129 -6.77 -9.77 4.99
C TRP A 129 -8.24 -10.07 4.64
N ARG A 130 -9.02 -9.04 4.30
CA ARG A 130 -10.42 -9.21 3.93
C ARG A 130 -10.60 -10.11 2.71
N ASP A 131 -9.77 -9.94 1.68
CA ASP A 131 -9.76 -10.82 0.51
C ASP A 131 -9.37 -12.26 0.86
N LEU A 132 -8.34 -12.46 1.69
CA LEU A 132 -7.92 -13.79 2.13
C LEU A 132 -9.01 -14.53 2.91
N HIS A 133 -9.72 -13.81 3.79
CA HIS A 133 -10.74 -14.37 4.68
C HIS A 133 -12.17 -14.25 4.15
N GLN A 134 -12.36 -13.68 2.95
CA GLN A 134 -13.67 -13.46 2.32
C GLN A 134 -14.64 -12.65 3.22
N VAL A 135 -14.12 -11.60 3.87
CA VAL A 135 -14.88 -10.74 4.79
C VAL A 135 -15.23 -9.42 4.11
N ALA A 136 -16.52 -9.10 4.06
CA ALA A 136 -17.00 -7.82 3.53
C ALA A 136 -16.67 -6.65 4.48
N PRO A 137 -16.46 -5.43 3.96
CA PRO A 137 -16.32 -4.25 4.79
C PRO A 137 -17.64 -3.94 5.51
N THR A 138 -17.55 -3.37 6.69
CA THR A 138 -18.65 -2.97 7.55
C THR A 138 -18.55 -1.49 7.88
N ASP A 139 -19.65 -0.86 8.30
CA ASP A 139 -19.68 0.58 8.64
C ASP A 139 -18.70 0.96 9.77
N CYS A 140 -18.28 -0.03 10.56
CA CYS A 140 -17.32 0.11 11.64
C CYS A 140 -15.87 0.17 11.17
N ASP A 141 -15.60 -0.12 9.90
CA ASP A 141 -14.28 0.03 9.28
C ASP A 141 -13.99 1.50 8.94
N SER A 142 -14.99 2.40 9.02
CA SER A 142 -14.77 3.83 8.78
C SER A 142 -13.92 4.45 9.90
N LEU A 143 -13.06 5.42 9.52
CA LEU A 143 -12.34 6.29 10.46
C LEU A 143 -13.28 7.10 11.40
N GLY A 144 -14.61 6.99 11.22
CA GLY A 144 -15.65 7.58 12.04
C GLY A 144 -16.23 6.66 13.13
N CYS A 145 -15.65 5.47 13.37
CA CYS A 145 -16.00 4.67 14.54
C CYS A 145 -15.76 5.50 15.82
N PRO A 146 -16.75 5.71 16.69
CA PRO A 146 -16.60 6.53 17.90
C PRO A 146 -15.70 5.88 18.96
N ASP A 147 -15.44 4.59 18.83
CA ASP A 147 -14.59 3.84 19.73
C ASP A 147 -13.13 3.91 19.27
N VAL A 148 -12.27 4.45 20.15
CA VAL A 148 -10.82 4.55 19.91
C VAL A 148 -10.27 3.18 19.52
N PRO A 149 -9.53 3.05 18.42
CA PRO A 149 -8.90 1.79 18.07
C PRO A 149 -7.81 1.47 19.09
N THR A 150 -8.05 0.46 19.94
CA THR A 150 -7.18 0.12 21.07
C THR A 150 -6.35 -1.14 20.84
N ILE A 151 -6.63 -1.92 19.79
CA ILE A 151 -5.89 -3.15 19.51
C ILE A 151 -5.12 -3.02 18.18
N LEU A 152 -3.79 -2.96 18.31
CA LEU A 152 -2.82 -3.14 17.22
C LEU A 152 -2.70 -4.64 16.92
N THR A 153 -3.73 -5.25 16.35
CA THR A 153 -3.60 -6.60 15.78
C THR A 153 -3.34 -6.45 14.29
N TYR A 154 -2.24 -7.03 13.81
CA TYR A 154 -1.92 -7.14 12.38
C TYR A 154 -1.80 -5.80 11.61
N GLY A 155 -1.50 -4.69 12.31
CA GLY A 155 -1.26 -3.39 11.68
C GLY A 155 -2.53 -2.64 11.26
N ALA A 156 -3.72 -3.11 11.66
CA ALA A 156 -4.97 -2.38 11.55
C ALA A 156 -5.37 -1.83 12.93
N ALA A 157 -5.82 -0.58 12.97
CA ALA A 157 -6.34 0.04 14.18
C ALA A 157 -7.82 -0.37 14.34
N LEU A 158 -8.12 -1.36 15.20
CA LEU A 158 -9.48 -1.84 15.45
C LEU A 158 -10.00 -1.39 16.82
N CYS A 159 -11.29 -1.07 16.92
CA CYS A 159 -11.93 -0.79 18.20
C CYS A 159 -12.16 -2.07 19.04
N PRO A 160 -12.32 -1.98 20.37
CA PRO A 160 -12.45 -3.13 21.27
C PRO A 160 -13.54 -4.14 20.86
N THR A 161 -14.71 -3.65 20.45
CA THR A 161 -15.84 -4.50 20.02
C THR A 161 -15.52 -5.30 18.76
N HIS A 162 -14.73 -4.74 17.85
CA HIS A 162 -14.31 -5.42 16.63
C HIS A 162 -13.11 -6.33 16.84
N ALA A 163 -12.18 -5.95 17.72
CA ALA A 163 -11.14 -6.87 18.14
C ALA A 163 -11.73 -8.11 18.84
N GLN A 164 -12.82 -7.94 19.59
CA GLN A 164 -13.56 -9.04 20.19
C GLN A 164 -14.29 -9.90 19.15
N ARG A 165 -14.85 -9.33 18.08
CA ARG A 165 -15.38 -10.10 16.92
C ARG A 165 -14.29 -10.85 16.16
N TYR A 166 -13.11 -10.25 16.03
CA TYR A 166 -11.91 -10.91 15.50
C TYR A 166 -11.54 -12.13 16.36
N ALA A 167 -11.44 -11.94 17.67
CA ALA A 167 -11.07 -12.98 18.64
C ALA A 167 -12.15 -14.07 18.85
N THR A 168 -13.43 -13.77 18.58
CA THR A 168 -14.55 -14.72 18.79
C THR A 168 -15.02 -15.44 17.53
N THR A 169 -14.73 -14.91 16.34
CA THR A 169 -14.99 -15.63 15.08
C THR A 169 -13.91 -16.67 14.74
N GLY A 170 -12.81 -16.72 15.51
CA GLY A 170 -12.00 -17.94 15.61
C GLY A 170 -11.16 -18.30 14.38
N HIS A 171 -10.62 -17.31 13.66
CA HIS A 171 -9.34 -17.48 12.95
C HIS A 171 -8.25 -16.65 13.67
N ILE A 172 -8.16 -16.98 14.97
CA ILE A 172 -7.45 -16.38 16.13
C ILE A 172 -8.07 -15.09 16.67
#